data_AF-A0A960NYW0-F1
#
_entry.id   AF-A0A960NYW0-F1
#
_cell.length_a   1.000
_cell.length_b   1.000
_cell.length_c   1.000
_cell.angle_alpha   90.00
_cell.angle_beta   90.00
_cell.angle_gamma   90.00
#
_symmetry.space_group_name_H-M   'P 1'
#
loop_
_entity.id
_entity.type
_entity.pdbx_description
1 polymer ?
#
loop_
_entity_poly.entity_id
_entity_poly.type
_entity_poly.pdbx_seq_one_letter_code
_entity_poly.pdbx_strand_id
1 'polypeptide(L)'
;NPALDAEFLEHLQSILTGGPSSIYGGLCGGENFGDGIARGYVTVDVVNDCTLLTPCDPGYFTSTDGTPFQGVGDYDNVIWGDWYMIDYANNFAQGDTLVHLEAAEPIQPGAPTAAEDFGNGTFWNRCFDGAPGWDLREPMGTTYATRFYQNAAFDGGTDLIVWKDSQVPTEDGYSCSRGPGWWPLPESQVVFFDEQENPETVCNVSPCPEDDVLFPNETNRVSVADLDVTPESGWVYMNLNQAYPGITYLAQAYAIAVHSAEGRFSAGLSAIQLDSFCDGTSIIIGPYDDYPQSESVCNPFNGDGCEVLLKTWN
;
A
#
# COMPACT_ATOMS: atom_id res chain seq x y z
N ASN A 1 -13.39 21.39 12.17
CA ASN A 1 -12.47 21.53 11.03
C ASN A 1 -12.83 22.77 10.25
N PRO A 2 -11.91 23.74 10.08
CA PRO A 2 -12.13 24.79 9.10
C PRO A 2 -12.29 24.16 7.71
N ALA A 3 -13.19 24.70 6.89
CA ALA A 3 -13.32 24.27 5.50
C ALA A 3 -12.01 24.57 4.77
N LEU A 4 -11.57 23.65 3.90
CA LEU A 4 -10.48 23.92 2.97
C LEU A 4 -10.90 25.09 2.07
N ASP A 5 -10.01 26.05 1.86
CA ASP A 5 -10.28 27.13 0.92
C ASP A 5 -10.27 26.61 -0.53
N ALA A 6 -10.78 27.43 -1.44
CA ALA A 6 -10.95 27.04 -2.85
C ALA A 6 -9.59 26.83 -3.55
N GLU A 7 -8.56 27.58 -3.15
CA GLU A 7 -7.22 27.49 -3.75
C GLU A 7 -6.55 26.17 -3.37
N PHE A 8 -6.61 25.81 -2.09
CA PHE A 8 -6.10 24.52 -1.62
C PHE A 8 -6.87 23.35 -2.23
N LEU A 9 -8.19 23.47 -2.38
CA LEU A 9 -9.00 22.44 -3.05
C LEU A 9 -8.60 22.26 -4.53
N GLU A 10 -8.36 23.35 -5.25
CA GLU A 10 -7.89 23.31 -6.64
C GLU A 10 -6.52 22.60 -6.73
N HIS A 11 -5.60 22.91 -5.80
CA HIS A 11 -4.32 22.23 -5.74
C HIS A 11 -4.44 20.75 -5.43
N LEU A 12 -5.26 20.37 -4.44
CA LEU A 12 -5.49 18.97 -4.07
C LEU A 12 -6.08 18.19 -5.25
N GLN A 13 -7.08 18.76 -5.93
CA GLN A 13 -7.68 18.15 -7.13
C GLN A 13 -6.65 18.00 -8.25
N SER A 14 -5.85 19.03 -8.53
CA SER A 14 -4.81 18.97 -9.55
C SER A 14 -3.80 17.87 -9.24
N ILE A 15 -3.21 17.88 -8.04
CA ILE A 15 -2.17 16.93 -7.61
C ILE A 15 -2.67 15.48 -7.70
N LEU A 16 -3.83 15.18 -7.09
CA LEU A 16 -4.34 13.81 -6.99
C LEU A 16 -4.84 13.26 -8.34
N THR A 17 -5.07 14.12 -9.34
CA THR A 17 -5.42 13.71 -10.72
C THR A 17 -4.21 13.77 -11.67
N GLY A 18 -3.00 14.00 -11.13
CA GLY A 18 -1.75 14.01 -11.88
C GLY A 18 -1.43 15.31 -12.63
N GLY A 19 -2.09 16.40 -12.26
CA GLY A 19 -1.80 17.75 -12.72
C GLY A 19 -0.71 18.46 -11.89
N PRO A 20 -0.07 19.49 -12.46
CA PRO A 20 0.91 20.30 -11.76
C PRO A 20 0.25 21.20 -10.71
N SER A 21 0.99 21.54 -9.65
CA SER A 21 0.53 22.47 -8.62
C SER A 21 1.61 23.48 -8.24
N SER A 22 1.23 24.74 -8.04
CA SER A 22 2.16 25.77 -7.56
C SER A 22 2.63 25.53 -6.13
N ILE A 23 1.90 24.74 -5.32
CA ILE A 23 2.37 24.30 -3.99
C ILE A 23 3.65 23.47 -4.13
N TYR A 24 3.76 22.65 -5.19
CA TYR A 24 4.98 21.92 -5.54
C TYR A 24 5.85 22.65 -6.57
N GLY A 25 5.76 23.98 -6.66
CA GLY A 25 6.59 24.75 -7.60
C GLY A 25 6.32 24.47 -9.09
N GLY A 26 5.13 23.98 -9.42
CA GLY A 26 4.74 23.56 -10.77
C GLY A 26 5.02 22.09 -11.09
N LEU A 27 5.42 21.30 -10.09
CA LEU A 27 5.60 19.85 -10.19
C LEU A 27 4.28 19.10 -9.95
N CYS A 28 4.27 17.81 -10.32
CA CYS A 28 3.16 16.89 -10.10
C CYS A 28 3.37 16.08 -8.83
N GLY A 29 2.29 15.66 -8.17
CA GLY A 29 2.35 14.70 -7.05
C GLY A 29 1.49 13.45 -7.25
N GLY A 30 0.92 13.28 -8.46
CA GLY A 30 0.20 12.09 -8.88
C GLY A 30 0.47 11.77 -10.36
N GLU A 31 0.10 10.59 -10.81
CA GLU A 31 0.12 10.22 -12.23
C GLU A 31 -1.21 10.57 -12.90
N ASN A 32 -1.14 11.07 -14.13
CA ASN A 32 -2.33 11.41 -14.92
C ASN A 32 -2.74 10.21 -15.78
N PHE A 33 -3.75 9.48 -15.32
CA PHE A 33 -4.34 8.34 -16.05
C PHE A 33 -5.35 8.77 -17.14
N GLY A 34 -5.60 10.06 -17.31
CA GLY A 34 -6.51 10.60 -18.32
C GLY A 34 -8.00 10.41 -18.01
N ASP A 35 -8.34 9.88 -16.83
CA ASP A 35 -9.71 9.56 -16.41
C ASP A 35 -10.31 10.58 -15.43
N GLY A 36 -9.49 11.51 -14.92
CA GLY A 36 -9.91 12.53 -13.95
C GLY A 36 -10.25 11.97 -12.56
N ILE A 37 -9.82 10.74 -12.24
CA ILE A 37 -10.01 10.14 -10.92
C ILE A 37 -8.85 10.55 -10.00
N ALA A 38 -9.19 11.18 -8.88
CA ALA A 38 -8.24 11.51 -7.83
C ALA A 38 -7.76 10.23 -7.12
N ARG A 39 -6.45 10.03 -7.04
CA ARG A 39 -5.81 8.87 -6.40
C ARG A 39 -4.85 9.34 -5.32
N GLY A 40 -4.99 8.78 -4.14
CA GLY A 40 -4.16 9.07 -2.98
C GLY A 40 -4.67 8.33 -1.76
N TYR A 41 -3.92 8.45 -0.67
CA TYR A 41 -4.27 7.88 0.63
C TYR A 41 -4.21 8.97 1.69
N VAL A 42 -4.90 8.73 2.81
CA VAL A 42 -4.92 9.63 3.96
C VAL A 42 -4.52 8.83 5.18
N THR A 43 -3.56 9.35 5.93
CA THR A 43 -3.20 8.85 7.25
C THR A 43 -3.73 9.81 8.31
N VAL A 44 -4.16 9.27 9.45
CA VAL A 44 -4.70 10.05 10.56
C VAL A 44 -4.05 9.57 11.83
N ASP A 45 -3.31 10.46 12.48
CA ASP A 45 -2.57 10.17 13.71
C ASP A 45 -3.15 10.95 14.90
N VAL A 46 -3.04 10.37 16.09
CA VAL A 46 -3.19 11.11 17.34
C VAL A 46 -1.97 11.99 17.50
N VAL A 47 -2.18 13.27 17.83
CA VAL A 47 -1.09 14.24 18.02
C VAL A 47 -1.23 14.99 19.33
N ASN A 48 -0.09 15.27 19.95
CA ASN A 48 0.02 16.03 21.20
C ASN A 48 -0.15 17.54 20.99
N ASP A 49 0.17 18.05 19.79
CA ASP A 49 0.11 19.47 19.45
C ASP A 49 -0.37 19.70 18.02
N CYS A 50 -1.05 20.84 17.78
CA CYS A 50 -1.39 21.27 16.43
C CYS A 50 -0.12 21.69 15.68
N THR A 51 0.16 21.04 14.56
CA THR A 51 1.39 21.23 13.79
C THR A 51 1.15 21.06 12.29
N LEU A 52 2.11 21.49 11.48
CA LEU A 52 2.21 21.18 10.05
C LEU A 52 3.28 20.12 9.75
N LEU A 53 3.94 19.59 10.79
CA LEU A 53 4.87 18.49 10.62
C LEU A 53 4.12 17.25 10.11
N THR A 54 4.76 16.54 9.20
CA THR A 54 4.35 15.23 8.69
C THR A 54 5.11 14.12 9.40
N PRO A 55 4.65 12.86 9.33
CA PRO A 55 5.37 11.71 9.87
C PRO A 55 6.82 11.58 9.43
N CYS A 56 7.20 12.13 8.27
CA CYS A 56 8.59 12.11 7.81
C CYS A 56 9.45 13.29 8.29
N ASP A 57 8.87 14.28 8.97
CA ASP A 57 9.61 15.44 9.44
C ASP A 57 10.33 15.20 10.78
N PRO A 58 11.55 15.75 10.96
CA PRO A 58 12.18 15.81 12.28
C PRO A 58 11.28 16.54 13.28
N GLY A 59 11.09 15.98 14.48
CA GLY A 59 10.15 16.52 15.45
C GLY A 59 8.79 15.79 15.50
N TYR A 60 8.48 14.94 14.51
CA TYR A 60 7.20 14.24 14.48
C TYR A 60 7.14 13.06 15.46
N PHE A 61 8.02 12.06 15.31
CA PHE A 61 8.14 10.94 16.26
C PHE A 61 9.31 11.06 17.23
N THR A 62 10.21 12.01 16.98
CA THR A 62 11.35 12.33 17.84
C THR A 62 11.23 13.77 18.31
N SER A 63 11.85 14.11 19.44
CA SER A 63 12.03 15.52 19.79
C SER A 63 13.06 16.18 18.87
N THR A 64 13.09 17.52 18.84
CA THR A 64 14.07 18.29 18.04
C THR A 64 15.54 18.05 18.41
N ASP A 65 15.83 17.48 19.59
CA ASP A 65 17.19 17.11 19.99
C ASP A 65 17.55 15.64 19.68
N GLY A 66 16.62 14.92 19.03
CA GLY A 66 16.79 13.52 18.64
C GLY A 66 16.38 12.51 19.72
N THR A 67 15.84 12.94 20.86
CA THR A 67 15.29 12.01 21.86
C THR A 67 14.05 11.31 21.28
N PRO A 68 14.03 9.97 21.16
CA PRO A 68 12.88 9.22 20.64
C PRO A 68 11.62 9.39 21.49
N PHE A 69 10.45 9.18 20.87
CA PHE A 69 9.15 9.11 21.55
C PHE A 69 8.71 10.39 22.27
N GLN A 70 9.26 11.54 21.86
CA GLN A 70 8.99 12.86 22.43
C GLN A 70 8.63 13.88 21.35
N GLY A 71 8.05 13.40 20.24
CA GLY A 71 7.58 14.25 19.15
C GLY A 71 6.10 14.61 19.27
N VAL A 72 5.57 15.26 18.24
CA VAL A 72 4.14 15.63 18.16
C VAL A 72 3.22 14.45 17.90
N GLY A 73 3.68 13.40 17.22
CA GLY A 73 2.93 12.18 16.97
C GLY A 73 2.84 11.34 18.25
N ASP A 74 1.61 10.99 18.63
CA ASP A 74 1.32 10.17 19.80
C ASP A 74 1.21 8.68 19.44
N TYR A 75 1.19 7.83 20.45
CA TYR A 75 1.15 6.37 20.37
C TYR A 75 -0.14 5.81 21.00
N ASP A 76 -1.12 6.67 21.28
CA ASP A 76 -2.43 6.28 21.80
C ASP A 76 -3.27 5.55 20.74
N ASN A 77 -3.61 4.29 21.00
CA ASN A 77 -4.45 3.45 20.15
C ASN A 77 -5.95 3.73 20.34
N VAL A 78 -6.39 4.96 20.00
CA VAL A 78 -7.75 5.44 20.27
C VAL A 78 -8.55 5.85 19.04
N ILE A 79 -7.92 5.88 17.86
CA ILE A 79 -8.61 6.24 16.60
C ILE A 79 -9.18 4.98 15.97
N TRP A 80 -10.45 5.07 15.58
CA TRP A 80 -11.11 4.08 14.73
C TRP A 80 -12.20 4.73 13.89
N GLY A 81 -12.60 4.07 12.82
CA GLY A 81 -13.71 4.56 12.00
C GLY A 81 -13.85 3.84 10.67
N ASP A 82 -14.64 4.47 9.80
CA ASP A 82 -14.95 4.00 8.46
C ASP A 82 -14.62 5.11 7.45
N TRP A 83 -14.33 4.72 6.22
CA TRP A 83 -14.22 5.66 5.09
C TRP A 83 -15.25 5.32 4.02
N TYR A 84 -15.63 6.33 3.23
CA TYR A 84 -16.56 6.17 2.11
C TYR A 84 -16.09 6.93 0.88
N MET A 85 -16.13 6.28 -0.28
CA MET A 85 -16.08 6.90 -1.60
C MET A 85 -17.52 7.06 -2.11
N ILE A 86 -17.91 8.28 -2.45
CA ILE A 86 -19.28 8.58 -2.91
C ILE A 86 -19.22 9.08 -4.36
N ASP A 87 -19.80 8.29 -5.26
CA ASP A 87 -20.04 8.67 -6.64
C ASP A 87 -21.47 9.24 -6.76
N TYR A 88 -21.58 10.55 -6.65
CA TYR A 88 -22.85 11.26 -6.79
C TYR A 88 -23.44 11.19 -8.20
N ALA A 89 -22.61 11.00 -9.23
CA ALA A 89 -23.08 10.96 -10.61
C ALA A 89 -23.86 9.66 -10.88
N ASN A 90 -23.37 8.55 -10.32
CA ASN A 90 -23.98 7.23 -10.49
C ASN A 90 -24.82 6.78 -9.28
N ASN A 91 -24.89 7.59 -8.22
CA ASN A 91 -25.56 7.27 -6.94
C ASN A 91 -24.99 6.02 -6.25
N PHE A 92 -23.67 5.86 -6.27
CA PHE A 92 -22.98 4.79 -5.54
C PHE A 92 -22.24 5.33 -4.32
N ALA A 93 -22.14 4.48 -3.31
CA ALA A 93 -21.25 4.67 -2.20
C ALA A 93 -20.57 3.34 -1.91
N GLN A 94 -19.24 3.33 -1.91
CA GLN A 94 -18.45 2.22 -1.37
C GLN A 94 -17.75 2.73 -0.11
N GLY A 95 -17.39 1.82 0.78
CA GLY A 95 -16.65 2.14 1.97
C GLY A 95 -16.12 0.90 2.63
N ASP A 96 -15.26 1.10 3.59
CA ASP A 96 -14.69 0.04 4.41
C ASP A 96 -14.32 0.60 5.77
N THR A 97 -13.95 -0.28 6.71
CA THR A 97 -13.30 0.13 7.94
C THR A 97 -11.95 0.77 7.61
N LEU A 98 -11.57 1.81 8.35
CA LEU A 98 -10.20 2.32 8.31
C LEU A 98 -9.24 1.21 8.75
N VAL A 99 -8.06 1.19 8.13
CA VAL A 99 -6.96 0.34 8.59
C VAL A 99 -6.46 0.91 9.91
N HIS A 100 -6.53 0.10 10.96
CA HIS A 100 -5.97 0.45 12.26
C HIS A 100 -4.54 -0.04 12.28
N LEU A 101 -3.63 0.84 12.71
CA LEU A 101 -2.24 0.50 12.95
C LEU A 101 -1.97 0.72 14.42
N GLU A 102 -1.85 -0.38 15.15
CA GLU A 102 -1.49 -0.34 16.57
C GLU A 102 -0.08 0.23 16.73
N ALA A 103 0.05 1.25 17.56
CA ALA A 103 1.32 1.70 18.07
C ALA A 103 1.71 0.89 19.32
N ALA A 104 2.93 0.35 19.34
CA ALA A 104 3.47 -0.23 20.57
C ALA A 104 3.68 0.85 21.65
N GLU A 105 3.60 0.45 22.91
CA GLU A 105 3.91 1.34 24.03
C GLU A 105 5.37 1.84 23.94
N PRO A 106 5.63 3.16 24.03
CA PRO A 106 6.98 3.67 24.09
C PRO A 106 7.70 3.19 25.34
N ILE A 107 8.56 2.18 25.22
CA ILE A 107 9.24 1.64 26.39
C ILE A 107 10.40 2.55 26.80
N GLN A 108 10.51 2.82 28.10
CA GLN A 108 11.56 3.64 28.72
C GLN A 108 12.97 3.20 28.29
N PRO A 109 13.97 4.11 28.30
CA PRO A 109 15.34 3.79 27.90
C PRO A 109 15.88 2.54 28.62
N GLY A 110 16.14 1.46 27.87
CA GLY A 110 16.77 0.23 28.36
C GLY A 110 15.88 -1.01 28.48
N ALA A 111 14.62 -0.95 28.05
CA ALA A 111 13.79 -2.14 27.84
C ALA A 111 13.96 -2.67 26.40
N PRO A 112 13.56 -3.93 26.10
CA PRO A 112 13.52 -4.41 24.71
C PRO A 112 12.75 -3.41 23.86
N THR A 113 13.32 -2.99 22.73
CA THR A 113 12.73 -1.95 21.88
C THR A 113 11.55 -2.53 21.11
N ALA A 114 10.60 -1.71 20.66
CA ALA A 114 9.61 -2.15 19.67
C ALA A 114 10.26 -2.70 18.36
N ALA A 115 11.54 -2.41 18.13
CA ALA A 115 12.34 -3.05 17.08
C ALA A 115 12.54 -4.56 17.33
N GLU A 116 12.35 -5.06 18.55
CA GLU A 116 12.29 -6.50 18.85
C GLU A 116 10.92 -7.11 18.53
N ASP A 117 9.83 -6.33 18.53
CA ASP A 117 8.47 -6.81 18.26
C ASP A 117 8.07 -6.67 16.76
N PHE A 118 8.54 -5.62 16.07
CA PHE A 118 8.25 -5.36 14.65
C PHE A 118 9.45 -5.60 13.72
N GLY A 119 10.61 -5.95 14.27
CA GLY A 119 11.87 -6.03 13.54
C GLY A 119 12.30 -4.67 12.96
N ASN A 120 13.02 -4.68 11.84
CA ASN A 120 13.49 -3.48 11.15
C ASN A 120 12.39 -2.67 10.42
N GLY A 121 11.10 -2.98 10.57
CA GLY A 121 10.04 -2.32 9.80
C GLY A 121 8.82 -1.89 10.61
N THR A 122 8.40 -0.65 10.38
CA THR A 122 7.20 -0.02 10.92
C THR A 122 6.47 0.65 9.76
N PHE A 123 5.23 1.11 9.97
CA PHE A 123 4.46 1.76 8.91
C PHE A 123 5.18 2.97 8.27
N TRP A 124 5.89 3.78 9.08
CA TRP A 124 6.62 4.97 8.62
C TRP A 124 8.12 4.77 8.42
N ASN A 125 8.61 3.52 8.42
CA ASN A 125 10.05 3.26 8.34
C ASN A 125 10.73 3.86 7.09
N ARG A 126 9.99 4.01 5.99
CA ARG A 126 10.43 4.70 4.76
C ARG A 126 10.91 6.14 5.01
N CYS A 127 10.41 6.82 6.02
CA CYS A 127 10.79 8.19 6.35
C CYS A 127 12.19 8.30 6.97
N PHE A 128 12.73 7.21 7.50
CA PHE A 128 13.89 7.23 8.39
C PHE A 128 15.08 6.43 7.88
N ASP A 129 15.12 6.14 6.57
CA ASP A 129 16.20 5.38 5.92
C ASP A 129 16.47 4.04 6.64
N GLY A 130 15.40 3.40 7.12
CA GLY A 130 15.47 2.15 7.87
C GLY A 130 16.12 2.26 9.25
N ALA A 131 16.15 3.44 9.88
CA ALA A 131 16.55 3.60 11.28
C ALA A 131 15.39 3.14 12.20
N PRO A 132 15.46 1.93 12.79
CA PRO A 132 14.35 1.41 13.57
C PRO A 132 14.24 2.18 14.89
N GLY A 133 13.01 2.43 15.33
CA GLY A 133 12.71 2.84 16.71
C GLY A 133 12.34 4.30 16.93
N TRP A 134 11.89 5.04 15.91
CA TRP A 134 11.23 6.34 16.10
C TRP A 134 9.71 6.20 15.94
N ASP A 135 9.28 5.60 14.84
CA ASP A 135 7.92 5.11 14.70
C ASP A 135 7.77 3.75 15.41
N LEU A 136 6.59 3.52 15.99
CA LEU A 136 6.24 2.29 16.69
C LEU A 136 4.92 1.70 16.20
N ARG A 137 4.42 2.14 15.05
CA ARG A 137 3.20 1.60 14.43
C ARG A 137 3.50 0.28 13.75
N GLU A 138 2.60 -0.68 13.95
CA GLU A 138 2.67 -1.96 13.29
C GLU A 138 2.72 -1.78 11.75
N PRO A 139 3.57 -2.54 11.07
CA PRO A 139 3.59 -2.55 9.61
C PRO A 139 2.40 -3.34 9.04
N MET A 140 2.00 -3.03 7.80
CA MET A 140 0.95 -3.76 7.09
C MET A 140 1.49 -4.98 6.34
N GLY A 141 0.61 -5.94 6.02
CA GLY A 141 0.95 -7.11 5.21
C GLY A 141 1.42 -6.77 3.80
N THR A 142 1.97 -7.76 3.10
CA THR A 142 2.47 -7.63 1.71
C THR A 142 1.63 -8.43 0.71
N THR A 143 0.87 -9.40 1.21
CA THR A 143 0.17 -10.38 0.40
C THR A 143 -1.33 -10.32 0.66
N TYR A 144 -2.11 -10.22 -0.42
CA TYR A 144 -3.56 -10.10 -0.36
C TYR A 144 -4.23 -11.03 -1.37
N ALA A 145 -5.46 -11.44 -1.06
CA ALA A 145 -6.33 -12.12 -2.03
C ALA A 145 -7.76 -11.59 -1.99
N THR A 146 -8.40 -11.54 -3.14
CA THR A 146 -9.80 -11.09 -3.24
C THR A 146 -10.53 -11.74 -4.40
N ARG A 147 -11.86 -11.70 -4.38
CA ARG A 147 -12.69 -12.18 -5.50
C ARG A 147 -12.65 -11.21 -6.66
N PHE A 148 -12.91 -11.70 -7.88
CA PHE A 148 -13.20 -10.85 -9.02
C PHE A 148 -14.32 -11.43 -9.89
N TYR A 149 -15.03 -10.55 -10.60
CA TYR A 149 -16.15 -10.89 -11.48
C TYR A 149 -16.12 -9.97 -12.71
N GLN A 150 -16.24 -10.53 -13.91
CA GLN A 150 -16.26 -9.83 -15.19
C GLN A 150 -17.46 -10.20 -16.08
N ASN A 151 -18.41 -10.99 -15.53
CA ASN A 151 -19.53 -11.51 -16.30
C ASN A 151 -20.88 -11.43 -15.56
N ALA A 152 -21.91 -11.93 -16.26
CA ALA A 152 -23.28 -12.01 -15.78
C ALA A 152 -23.82 -10.66 -15.30
N ALA A 153 -24.29 -10.58 -14.06
CA ALA A 153 -24.86 -9.35 -13.50
C ALA A 153 -23.78 -8.31 -13.16
N PHE A 154 -22.49 -8.67 -13.12
CA PHE A 154 -21.38 -7.76 -12.82
C PHE A 154 -20.85 -7.11 -14.10
N ASP A 155 -21.74 -6.42 -14.83
CA ASP A 155 -21.43 -5.71 -16.07
C ASP A 155 -20.41 -4.56 -15.90
N GLY A 156 -20.26 -4.03 -14.68
CA GLY A 156 -19.25 -3.06 -14.31
C GLY A 156 -17.95 -3.68 -13.80
N GLY A 157 -17.89 -5.01 -13.70
CA GLY A 157 -16.69 -5.76 -13.36
C GLY A 157 -16.17 -5.56 -11.93
N THR A 158 -14.89 -5.86 -11.77
CA THR A 158 -14.10 -5.60 -10.55
C THR A 158 -13.02 -4.55 -10.82
N ASP A 159 -12.97 -3.52 -9.98
CA ASP A 159 -11.81 -2.66 -9.80
C ASP A 159 -11.00 -3.13 -8.59
N LEU A 160 -9.69 -3.27 -8.76
CA LEU A 160 -8.73 -3.45 -7.67
C LEU A 160 -8.22 -2.07 -7.27
N ILE A 161 -8.36 -1.73 -5.98
CA ILE A 161 -7.79 -0.51 -5.40
C ILE A 161 -6.66 -0.94 -4.49
N VAL A 162 -5.45 -0.47 -4.79
CA VAL A 162 -4.21 -0.96 -4.19
C VAL A 162 -3.35 0.20 -3.72
N TRP A 163 -2.90 0.15 -2.47
CA TRP A 163 -1.81 0.96 -1.95
C TRP A 163 -0.54 0.13 -1.78
N LYS A 164 0.63 0.70 -2.12
CA LYS A 164 1.95 0.06 -2.00
C LYS A 164 2.95 1.01 -1.35
N ASP A 165 3.80 0.48 -0.49
CA ASP A 165 4.93 1.20 0.10
C ASP A 165 6.07 1.35 -0.92
N SER A 166 6.47 2.59 -1.18
CA SER A 166 7.63 2.90 -2.03
C SER A 166 8.97 2.57 -1.36
N GLN A 167 8.98 2.32 -0.05
CA GLN A 167 10.15 2.05 0.80
C GLN A 167 11.18 3.18 0.88
N VAL A 168 10.90 4.31 0.23
CA VAL A 168 11.74 5.51 0.23
C VAL A 168 10.95 6.71 0.74
N PRO A 169 11.61 7.74 1.26
CA PRO A 169 10.92 8.95 1.70
C PRO A 169 10.09 9.59 0.57
N THR A 170 8.97 10.20 0.94
CA THR A 170 8.11 10.94 0.01
C THR A 170 8.88 12.12 -0.61
N GLU A 171 8.72 12.32 -1.93
CA GLU A 171 9.27 13.46 -2.65
C GLU A 171 8.27 14.64 -2.65
N ASP A 172 8.76 15.89 -2.50
CA ASP A 172 7.95 17.13 -2.60
C ASP A 172 7.58 17.47 -4.06
N GLY A 173 6.93 16.52 -4.72
CA GLY A 173 6.56 16.57 -6.13
C GLY A 173 7.71 16.19 -7.07
N TYR A 174 7.34 15.84 -8.29
CA TYR A 174 8.24 15.36 -9.33
C TYR A 174 7.89 15.93 -10.71
N SER A 175 8.82 15.75 -11.66
CA SER A 175 8.57 16.15 -13.05
C SER A 175 7.40 15.35 -13.61
N CYS A 176 6.34 16.04 -14.03
CA CYS A 176 5.12 15.43 -14.58
C CYS A 176 5.38 14.49 -15.77
N SER A 177 6.48 14.67 -16.50
CA SER A 177 6.85 13.84 -17.65
C SER A 177 7.75 12.65 -17.30
N ARG A 178 8.22 12.55 -16.05
CA ARG A 178 9.20 11.53 -15.62
C ARG A 178 8.65 10.64 -14.50
N GLY A 179 7.77 11.18 -13.66
CA GLY A 179 7.39 10.50 -12.41
C GLY A 179 8.44 10.69 -11.30
N PRO A 180 8.16 10.14 -10.11
CA PRO A 180 9.07 10.14 -8.97
C PRO A 180 10.26 9.19 -9.19
N GLY A 181 11.31 9.32 -8.39
CA GLY A 181 12.54 8.53 -8.55
C GLY A 181 12.38 7.03 -8.32
N TRP A 182 11.34 6.62 -7.58
CA TRP A 182 11.02 5.22 -7.28
C TRP A 182 10.12 4.55 -8.34
N TRP A 183 9.58 5.29 -9.31
CA TRP A 183 8.64 4.74 -10.26
C TRP A 183 9.34 3.88 -11.35
N PRO A 184 8.72 2.77 -11.78
CA PRO A 184 7.50 2.17 -11.22
C PRO A 184 7.79 1.34 -9.95
N LEU A 185 6.78 1.18 -9.09
CA LEU A 185 6.82 0.20 -8.00
C LEU A 185 6.50 -1.20 -8.56
N PRO A 186 7.46 -2.12 -8.71
CA PRO A 186 7.16 -3.46 -9.19
C PRO A 186 6.35 -4.24 -8.14
N GLU A 187 5.72 -5.34 -8.53
CA GLU A 187 5.22 -6.35 -7.60
C GLU A 187 5.89 -7.69 -7.85
N SER A 188 5.86 -8.54 -6.81
CA SER A 188 6.46 -9.86 -6.89
C SER A 188 5.58 -10.82 -7.69
N GLN A 189 4.26 -10.76 -7.50
CA GLN A 189 3.35 -11.67 -8.21
C GLN A 189 1.90 -11.19 -8.23
N VAL A 190 1.22 -11.39 -9.36
CA VAL A 190 -0.26 -11.36 -9.46
C VAL A 190 -0.74 -12.58 -10.23
N VAL A 191 -1.56 -13.40 -9.58
CA VAL A 191 -2.11 -14.64 -10.17
C VAL A 191 -3.63 -14.62 -10.08
N PHE A 192 -4.29 -14.78 -11.21
CA PHE A 192 -5.73 -14.97 -11.29
C PHE A 192 -6.04 -16.45 -11.29
N PHE A 193 -7.00 -16.87 -10.47
CA PHE A 193 -7.49 -18.22 -10.42
C PHE A 193 -8.94 -18.23 -10.88
N ASP A 194 -9.30 -19.13 -11.77
CA ASP A 194 -10.71 -19.39 -12.07
C ASP A 194 -11.43 -20.09 -10.89
N GLU A 195 -12.73 -20.31 -11.02
CA GLU A 195 -13.53 -21.03 -10.00
C GLU A 195 -13.14 -22.52 -9.84
N GLN A 196 -12.23 -23.04 -10.67
CA GLN A 196 -11.66 -24.39 -10.58
C GLN A 196 -10.20 -24.36 -10.09
N GLU A 197 -9.71 -23.20 -9.64
CA GLU A 197 -8.34 -22.97 -9.18
C GLU A 197 -7.27 -23.18 -10.27
N ASN A 198 -7.62 -23.05 -11.55
CA ASN A 198 -6.63 -23.00 -12.61
C ASN A 198 -5.97 -21.60 -12.62
N PRO A 199 -4.63 -21.51 -12.47
CA PRO A 199 -3.94 -20.23 -12.42
C PRO A 199 -3.68 -19.64 -13.80
N GLU A 200 -3.76 -18.32 -13.89
CA GLU A 200 -3.32 -17.48 -14.98
C GLU A 200 -2.55 -16.29 -14.42
N THR A 201 -1.27 -16.19 -14.74
CA THR A 201 -0.41 -15.14 -14.20
C THR A 201 -0.30 -14.00 -15.20
N VAL A 202 -0.59 -12.78 -14.77
CA VAL A 202 -0.40 -11.58 -15.60
C VAL A 202 1.10 -11.26 -15.78
N CYS A 203 1.90 -11.70 -14.81
CA CYS A 203 3.34 -11.48 -14.74
C CYS A 203 4.10 -12.80 -14.63
N ASN A 204 4.66 -13.29 -15.74
CA ASN A 204 5.28 -14.61 -15.82
C ASN A 204 6.72 -14.69 -15.24
N VAL A 205 7.28 -13.57 -14.78
CA VAL A 205 8.64 -13.46 -14.22
C VAL A 205 8.59 -12.56 -12.99
N SER A 206 9.20 -12.97 -11.88
CA SER A 206 9.26 -12.17 -10.64
C SER A 206 10.67 -11.56 -10.44
N PRO A 207 10.79 -10.25 -10.15
CA PRO A 207 9.73 -9.24 -10.22
C PRO A 207 9.27 -8.98 -11.65
N CYS A 208 8.05 -8.45 -11.80
CA CYS A 208 7.47 -8.16 -13.11
C CYS A 208 8.36 -7.20 -13.93
N PRO A 209 8.57 -7.45 -15.23
CA PRO A 209 9.17 -6.48 -16.12
C PRO A 209 8.41 -5.15 -16.04
N GLU A 210 9.10 -4.02 -16.20
CA GLU A 210 8.53 -2.66 -16.10
C GLU A 210 7.26 -2.46 -16.95
N ASP A 211 7.22 -3.05 -18.16
CA ASP A 211 6.06 -2.97 -19.06
C ASP A 211 4.83 -3.78 -18.57
N ASP A 212 5.03 -4.71 -17.62
CA ASP A 212 4.01 -5.64 -17.11
C ASP A 212 3.61 -5.33 -15.65
N VAL A 213 4.10 -4.23 -15.07
CA VAL A 213 3.75 -3.81 -13.69
C VAL A 213 2.30 -3.34 -13.66
N LEU A 214 1.48 -4.06 -12.90
CA LEU A 214 0.04 -3.80 -12.76
C LEU A 214 -0.23 -2.61 -11.83
N PHE A 215 0.59 -2.43 -10.81
CA PHE A 215 0.40 -1.42 -9.76
C PHE A 215 1.64 -0.52 -9.63
N PRO A 216 1.93 0.35 -10.63
CA PRO A 216 3.19 1.09 -10.70
C PRO A 216 3.30 2.27 -9.72
N ASN A 217 2.20 2.74 -9.14
CA ASN A 217 2.19 3.87 -8.20
C ASN A 217 2.02 3.42 -6.74
N GLU A 218 2.20 4.35 -5.80
CA GLU A 218 1.80 4.11 -4.40
C GLU A 218 0.28 3.88 -4.27
N THR A 219 -0.55 4.52 -5.10
CA THR A 219 -2.01 4.28 -5.12
C THR A 219 -2.52 4.03 -6.52
N ASN A 220 -3.18 2.89 -6.70
CA ASN A 220 -3.64 2.41 -7.99
C ASN A 220 -5.13 2.07 -7.93
N ARG A 221 -5.79 2.24 -9.07
CA ARG A 221 -7.11 1.67 -9.35
C ARG A 221 -7.03 1.02 -10.71
N VAL A 222 -7.21 -0.29 -10.75
CA VAL A 222 -7.07 -1.12 -11.94
C VAL A 222 -8.35 -1.89 -12.17
N SER A 223 -9.00 -1.66 -13.30
CA SER A 223 -10.14 -2.48 -13.73
C SER A 223 -9.60 -3.82 -14.20
N VAL A 224 -10.10 -4.92 -13.62
CA VAL A 224 -9.76 -6.27 -14.10
C VAL A 224 -10.29 -6.51 -15.52
N ALA A 225 -11.30 -5.74 -15.97
CA ALA A 225 -11.79 -5.81 -17.35
C ALA A 225 -10.78 -5.28 -18.38
N ASP A 226 -9.84 -4.44 -17.94
CA ASP A 226 -8.79 -3.86 -18.79
C ASP A 226 -7.56 -4.79 -18.87
N LEU A 227 -7.58 -5.91 -18.15
CA LEU A 227 -6.50 -6.89 -18.14
C LEU A 227 -6.79 -8.01 -19.15
N ASP A 228 -5.75 -8.49 -19.81
CA ASP A 228 -5.83 -9.66 -20.70
C ASP A 228 -5.80 -10.95 -19.87
N VAL A 229 -6.85 -11.15 -19.06
CA VAL A 229 -7.05 -12.35 -18.23
C VAL A 229 -8.24 -13.16 -18.75
N THR A 230 -8.05 -14.45 -18.98
CA THR A 230 -9.06 -15.34 -19.56
C THR A 230 -10.22 -15.65 -18.61
N PRO A 231 -10.01 -15.92 -17.30
CA PRO A 231 -11.10 -16.24 -16.41
C PRO A 231 -12.04 -15.05 -16.22
N GLU A 232 -13.34 -15.28 -16.37
CA GLU A 232 -14.36 -14.24 -16.19
C GLU A 232 -14.79 -14.06 -14.72
N SER A 233 -14.41 -14.99 -13.84
CA SER A 233 -14.70 -14.93 -12.41
C SER A 233 -13.78 -15.86 -11.64
N GLY A 234 -13.50 -15.52 -10.39
CA GLY A 234 -12.72 -16.35 -9.49
C GLY A 234 -12.10 -15.53 -8.37
N TRP A 235 -10.81 -15.74 -8.11
CA TRP A 235 -10.06 -14.96 -7.13
C TRP A 235 -8.67 -14.59 -7.65
N VAL A 236 -8.16 -13.47 -7.17
CA VAL A 236 -6.82 -12.98 -7.49
C VAL A 236 -5.96 -13.05 -6.24
N TYR A 237 -4.76 -13.59 -6.40
CA TYR A 237 -3.66 -13.53 -5.45
C TYR A 237 -2.73 -12.39 -5.84
N MET A 238 -2.35 -11.56 -4.87
CA MET A 238 -1.45 -10.43 -5.08
C MET A 238 -0.36 -10.46 -4.01
N ASN A 239 0.87 -10.79 -4.41
CA ASN A 239 2.05 -10.49 -3.63
C ASN A 239 2.60 -9.13 -4.10
N LEU A 240 2.30 -8.10 -3.32
CA LEU A 240 2.59 -6.70 -3.62
C LEU A 240 3.95 -6.25 -3.07
N ASN A 241 4.72 -7.16 -2.47
CA ASN A 241 6.06 -6.89 -2.01
C ASN A 241 6.96 -6.49 -3.20
N GLN A 242 7.93 -5.63 -2.90
CA GLN A 242 8.97 -5.19 -3.84
C GLN A 242 10.32 -5.13 -3.13
N ALA A 243 11.39 -5.02 -3.93
CA ALA A 243 12.74 -4.84 -3.42
C ALA A 243 13.33 -3.55 -3.98
N TYR A 244 13.48 -2.53 -3.12
CA TYR A 244 14.24 -1.34 -3.46
C TYR A 244 15.74 -1.52 -3.16
N PRO A 245 16.67 -1.14 -4.07
CA PRO A 245 18.10 -1.32 -3.84
C PRO A 245 18.61 -0.69 -2.54
N GLY A 246 19.25 -1.49 -1.69
CA GLY A 246 19.79 -1.04 -0.40
C GLY A 246 18.80 -1.12 0.77
N ILE A 247 17.53 -1.44 0.50
CA ILE A 247 16.51 -1.68 1.51
C ILE A 247 16.42 -3.18 1.82
N THR A 248 16.35 -3.53 3.11
CA THR A 248 16.37 -4.91 3.59
C THR A 248 15.07 -5.37 4.26
N TYR A 249 14.10 -4.46 4.42
CA TYR A 249 12.78 -4.76 4.96
C TYR A 249 11.76 -4.95 3.82
N LEU A 250 10.61 -5.56 4.12
CA LEU A 250 9.54 -5.82 3.16
C LEU A 250 8.83 -4.53 2.73
N ALA A 251 8.21 -4.51 1.55
CA ALA A 251 7.28 -3.46 1.16
C ALA A 251 5.85 -3.85 1.54
N GLN A 252 5.30 -3.10 2.48
CA GLN A 252 3.93 -3.26 2.93
C GLN A 252 2.93 -2.71 1.90
N ALA A 253 1.69 -3.18 1.96
CA ALA A 253 0.65 -2.85 1.00
C ALA A 253 -0.75 -2.93 1.62
N TYR A 254 -1.75 -2.48 0.87
CA TYR A 254 -3.17 -2.62 1.19
C TYR A 254 -3.96 -2.84 -0.11
N ALA A 255 -5.00 -3.67 -0.06
CA ALA A 255 -5.84 -3.92 -1.23
C ALA A 255 -7.31 -4.08 -0.86
N ILE A 256 -8.19 -3.59 -1.73
CA ILE A 256 -9.62 -3.88 -1.72
C ILE A 256 -10.11 -4.15 -3.14
N ALA A 257 -11.24 -4.84 -3.27
CA ALA A 257 -11.96 -4.99 -4.53
C ALA A 257 -13.26 -4.19 -4.50
N VAL A 258 -13.56 -3.48 -5.57
CA VAL A 258 -14.86 -2.84 -5.79
C VAL A 258 -15.55 -3.57 -6.94
N HIS A 259 -16.68 -4.20 -6.65
CA HIS A 259 -17.52 -4.85 -7.64
C HIS A 259 -18.64 -3.91 -8.07
N SER A 260 -18.94 -3.87 -9.36
CA SER A 260 -20.05 -3.09 -9.91
C SER A 260 -20.94 -3.95 -10.80
N ALA A 261 -22.26 -3.72 -10.70
CA ALA A 261 -23.27 -4.58 -11.33
C ALA A 261 -24.51 -3.81 -11.77
N GLU A 262 -25.02 -4.17 -12.95
CA GLU A 262 -26.22 -3.70 -13.61
C GLU A 262 -26.32 -2.17 -13.74
N GLY A 263 -25.17 -1.48 -13.76
CA GLY A 263 -25.08 -0.01 -13.71
C GLY A 263 -25.82 0.64 -12.53
N ARG A 264 -26.11 -0.11 -11.46
CA ARG A 264 -26.92 0.37 -10.31
C ARG A 264 -26.51 -0.18 -8.94
N PHE A 265 -25.59 -1.14 -8.91
CA PHE A 265 -25.05 -1.69 -7.69
C PHE A 265 -23.53 -1.54 -7.68
N SER A 266 -22.98 -1.22 -6.52
CA SER A 266 -21.55 -1.27 -6.29
C SER A 266 -21.27 -1.65 -4.85
N ALA A 267 -20.25 -2.48 -4.62
CA ALA A 267 -19.85 -2.95 -3.30
C ALA A 267 -18.32 -3.01 -3.22
N GLY A 268 -17.75 -2.32 -2.22
CA GLY A 268 -16.36 -2.50 -1.82
C GLY A 268 -16.25 -3.67 -0.84
N LEU A 269 -15.26 -4.54 -1.05
CA LEU A 269 -14.91 -5.66 -0.18
C LEU A 269 -13.41 -5.61 0.12
N SER A 270 -13.06 -5.67 1.40
CA SER A 270 -11.66 -5.76 1.83
C SER A 270 -11.02 -7.01 1.23
N ALA A 271 -9.78 -6.89 0.73
CA ALA A 271 -9.03 -8.08 0.40
C ALA A 271 -8.59 -8.80 1.68
N ILE A 272 -8.45 -10.12 1.59
CA ILE A 272 -7.96 -10.95 2.68
C ILE A 272 -6.44 -10.80 2.73
N GLN A 273 -5.91 -10.28 3.83
CA GLN A 273 -4.49 -10.32 4.12
C GLN A 273 -4.05 -11.78 4.37
N LEU A 274 -3.03 -12.24 3.66
CA LEU A 274 -2.55 -13.63 3.68
C LEU A 274 -1.24 -13.82 4.44
N ASP A 275 -0.57 -12.73 4.81
CA ASP A 275 0.69 -12.74 5.54
C ASP A 275 0.68 -11.75 6.71
N SER A 276 1.77 -11.72 7.46
CA SER A 276 2.08 -10.66 8.41
C SER A 276 3.49 -10.17 8.13
N PHE A 277 3.68 -8.85 8.11
CA PHE A 277 5.00 -8.27 7.98
C PHE A 277 5.90 -8.68 9.15
N CYS A 278 5.35 -8.78 10.35
CA CYS A 278 6.10 -9.19 11.55
C CYS A 278 6.67 -10.61 11.45
N ASP A 279 6.02 -11.48 10.65
CA ASP A 279 6.51 -12.83 10.40
C ASP A 279 7.63 -12.85 9.35
N GLY A 280 7.87 -11.73 8.66
CA GLY A 280 8.90 -11.61 7.63
C GLY A 280 8.61 -12.43 6.39
N THR A 281 7.37 -12.89 6.20
CA THR A 281 7.01 -13.80 5.13
C THR A 281 6.38 -13.05 3.96
N SER A 282 6.92 -13.27 2.77
CA SER A 282 6.27 -12.91 1.50
C SER A 282 6.35 -14.13 0.58
N ILE A 283 5.19 -14.66 0.20
CA ILE A 283 5.05 -15.98 -0.45
C ILE A 283 4.92 -15.79 -1.96
N ILE A 284 5.55 -16.64 -2.76
CA ILE A 284 5.29 -16.73 -4.21
C ILE A 284 4.63 -18.07 -4.48
N ILE A 285 3.51 -18.06 -5.20
CA ILE A 285 2.82 -19.29 -5.60
C ILE A 285 3.46 -19.82 -6.89
N GLY A 286 3.92 -21.07 -6.87
CA GLY A 286 4.61 -21.68 -8.02
C GLY A 286 3.67 -21.95 -9.21
N PRO A 287 4.15 -21.91 -10.46
CA PRO A 287 3.37 -22.34 -11.61
C PRO A 287 3.35 -23.88 -11.65
N TYR A 288 2.15 -24.46 -11.55
CA TYR A 288 1.79 -25.83 -11.97
C TYR A 288 2.82 -26.96 -11.71
N ASP A 289 2.48 -27.82 -10.74
CA ASP A 289 3.06 -29.12 -10.32
C ASP A 289 3.89 -29.19 -9.02
N ASP A 290 4.33 -28.08 -8.42
CA ASP A 290 4.90 -28.07 -7.06
C ASP A 290 4.49 -26.79 -6.29
N TYR A 291 3.37 -26.86 -5.57
CA TYR A 291 2.96 -25.85 -4.58
C TYR A 291 3.81 -26.00 -3.29
N PRO A 292 4.25 -24.92 -2.62
CA PRO A 292 4.81 -23.65 -3.08
C PRO A 292 6.35 -23.72 -3.29
N GLN A 293 6.89 -22.97 -4.25
CA GLN A 293 8.34 -22.79 -4.45
C GLN A 293 8.76 -21.43 -3.87
N SER A 294 9.68 -21.49 -2.90
CA SER A 294 10.33 -20.38 -2.18
C SER A 294 9.47 -19.55 -1.21
N GLU A 295 9.75 -19.69 0.09
CA GLU A 295 9.52 -18.62 1.06
C GLU A 295 10.64 -17.58 0.86
N SER A 296 10.31 -16.34 0.53
CA SER A 296 11.20 -15.25 0.90
C SER A 296 10.94 -14.98 2.38
N VAL A 297 11.84 -15.49 3.24
CA VAL A 297 11.84 -15.15 4.66
C VAL A 297 12.79 -13.99 4.79
N CYS A 298 12.24 -12.78 4.77
CA CYS A 298 12.96 -11.62 5.24
C CYS A 298 12.86 -11.64 6.76
N ASN A 299 13.82 -12.25 7.46
CA ASN A 299 13.82 -12.22 8.92
C ASN A 299 14.04 -10.77 9.37
N PRO A 300 13.00 -10.07 9.86
CA PRO A 300 13.13 -8.66 10.17
C PRO A 300 13.93 -8.45 11.46
N PHE A 301 14.26 -9.51 12.20
CA PHE A 301 14.90 -9.47 13.52
C PHE A 301 16.45 -9.52 13.49
N ASN A 302 17.09 -9.93 12.39
CA ASN A 302 18.55 -10.17 12.39
C ASN A 302 19.40 -9.34 11.42
N GLY A 303 18.82 -8.44 10.61
CA GLY A 303 19.61 -7.62 9.67
C GLY A 303 20.34 -8.40 8.57
N ASP A 304 20.24 -9.73 8.58
CA ASP A 304 20.62 -10.60 7.48
C ASP A 304 19.53 -10.46 6.41
N GLY A 305 19.90 -9.99 5.22
CA GLY A 305 18.96 -9.71 4.13
C GLY A 305 18.08 -10.92 3.75
N CYS A 306 17.03 -10.67 2.98
CA CYS A 306 16.07 -11.69 2.55
C CYS A 306 16.77 -12.91 1.94
N GLU A 307 16.75 -14.05 2.65
CA GLU A 307 17.18 -15.33 2.10
C GLU A 307 15.99 -16.03 1.47
N VAL A 308 16.14 -16.41 0.20
CA VAL A 308 15.21 -17.32 -0.49
C VAL A 308 15.47 -18.72 0.08
N LEU A 309 14.69 -19.12 1.08
CA LEU A 309 14.77 -20.46 1.64
C LEU A 309 13.89 -21.40 0.80
N LEU A 310 14.54 -22.24 0.00
CA LEU A 310 13.93 -23.38 -0.67
C LEU A 310 13.57 -24.44 0.38
N LYS A 311 12.39 -24.35 0.98
CA LYS A 311 11.81 -25.45 1.78
C LYS A 311 10.80 -26.23 0.95
N THR A 312 11.20 -27.44 0.56
CA THR A 312 10.25 -28.47 0.10
C THR A 312 9.56 -29.07 1.31
N TRP A 313 8.24 -28.88 1.43
CA TRP A 313 7.41 -29.66 2.34
C TRP A 313 7.17 -31.03 1.71
N ASN A 314 7.66 -32.10 2.36
CA ASN A 314 7.42 -33.49 1.97
C ASN A 314 6.05 -33.99 2.45
#